data_AF-A0A925GUG8-F1
#
_entry.id   AF-A0A925GUG8-F1
#
_cell.length_a   1.000
_cell.length_b   1.000
_cell.length_c   1.000
_cell.angle_alpha   90.00
_cell.angle_beta   90.00
_cell.angle_gamma   90.00
#
_symmetry.space_group_name_H-M   'P 1'
#
loop_
_entity.id
_entity.type
_entity.pdbx_description
1 polymer ?
#
loop_
_entity_poly.entity_id
_entity_poly.type
_entity_poly.pdbx_seq_one_letter_code
_entity_poly.pdbx_strand_id
1 'polypeptide(L)'
;MGFQAPEVAELNARVGEGGYLKFNRIHFSRGAGFYTLFPKVRLASMFTFSTFSGTRNEGNASNWLRGTSAGTTLGVSVLNNGKLQLIPYGGVVYSWFGMRVASSVPGNTPFTGYLSGPSNQHHVSANQFMANFGLHLAKTPLGNSAIGQQLILGFRGGYYLPLGATAWKTNDAPLREGPASSAGGLYVQLIVGLLQ
;
A
#
# COMPACT_ATOMS: atom_id res chain seq x y z
N MET A 1 1.31 -1.06 -10.81
CA MET A 1 0.14 -0.21 -10.45
C MET A 1 -1.08 -1.10 -10.25
N GLY A 2 -2.08 -0.72 -9.47
CA GLY A 2 -3.29 -1.53 -9.31
C GLY A 2 -4.15 -1.06 -8.13
N PHE A 3 -4.72 -1.99 -7.37
CA PHE A 3 -5.63 -1.70 -6.28
C PHE A 3 -5.15 -2.35 -4.98
N GLN A 4 -5.37 -1.66 -3.86
CA GLN A 4 -5.12 -2.15 -2.52
C GLN A 4 -6.37 -1.92 -1.67
N ALA A 5 -6.74 -2.94 -0.90
CA ALA A 5 -7.89 -2.92 -0.01
C ALA A 5 -7.38 -3.08 1.45
N PRO A 6 -6.93 -1.98 2.08
CA PRO A 6 -6.47 -2.03 3.45
C PRO A 6 -7.62 -2.33 4.41
N GLU A 7 -7.35 -3.03 5.50
CA GLU A 7 -8.33 -3.44 6.51
C GLU A 7 -8.70 -2.28 7.44
N VAL A 8 -9.36 -1.26 6.88
CA VAL A 8 -9.72 -0.01 7.59
C VAL A 8 -11.07 -0.07 8.31
N ALA A 9 -11.63 -1.26 8.54
CA ALA A 9 -12.97 -1.39 9.13
C ALA A 9 -13.04 -0.85 10.56
N GLU A 10 -12.11 -1.27 11.41
CA GLU A 10 -12.01 -0.80 12.80
C GLU A 10 -11.65 0.69 12.85
N LEU A 11 -10.70 1.14 12.02
CA LEU A 11 -10.39 2.56 11.86
C LEU A 11 -11.63 3.39 11.53
N ASN A 12 -12.45 2.93 10.58
CA ASN A 12 -13.67 3.59 10.18
C ASN A 12 -14.75 3.59 11.27
N ALA A 13 -14.76 2.60 12.17
CA ALA A 13 -15.64 2.62 13.34
C ALA A 13 -15.21 3.74 14.31
N ARG A 14 -13.94 3.77 14.70
CA ARG A 14 -13.38 4.78 15.63
C ARG A 14 -13.48 6.21 15.09
N VAL A 15 -13.16 6.40 13.82
CA VAL A 15 -13.23 7.72 13.16
C VAL A 15 -14.69 8.16 13.01
N GLY A 16 -15.62 7.22 12.77
CA GLY A 16 -17.05 7.49 12.75
C GLY A 16 -17.63 7.86 14.11
N GLU A 17 -17.22 7.16 15.19
CA GLU A 17 -17.57 7.51 16.59
C GLU A 17 -17.12 8.93 16.94
N GLY A 18 -15.97 9.38 16.40
CA GLY A 18 -15.47 10.74 16.54
C GLY A 18 -16.15 11.79 15.65
N GLY A 19 -17.18 11.43 14.88
CA GLY A 19 -17.91 12.35 14.00
C GLY A 19 -17.20 12.71 12.69
N TYR A 20 -16.17 11.95 12.29
CA TYR A 20 -15.41 12.18 11.06
C TYR A 20 -15.86 11.25 9.91
N LEU A 21 -15.48 11.59 8.67
CA LEU A 21 -15.82 10.81 7.48
C LEU A 21 -15.10 9.44 7.44
N LYS A 22 -15.81 8.38 7.08
CA LYS A 22 -15.21 7.05 6.89
C LYS A 22 -14.33 7.01 5.63
N PHE A 23 -13.14 6.43 5.71
CA PHE A 23 -12.26 6.21 4.58
C PHE A 23 -12.81 5.15 3.60
N ASN A 24 -12.42 5.29 2.33
CA ASN A 24 -12.70 4.28 1.31
C ASN A 24 -11.98 2.97 1.65
N ARG A 25 -12.54 1.85 1.20
CA ARG A 25 -11.96 0.51 1.42
C ARG A 25 -11.02 0.07 0.31
N ILE A 26 -11.07 0.71 -0.85
CA ILE A 26 -10.28 0.37 -2.03
C ILE A 26 -9.56 1.63 -2.47
N HIS A 27 -8.26 1.50 -2.69
CA HIS A 27 -7.39 2.58 -3.13
C HIS A 27 -6.63 2.17 -4.37
N PHE A 28 -6.43 3.12 -5.27
CA PHE A 28 -5.45 2.94 -6.32
C PHE A 28 -4.04 2.93 -5.69
N SER A 29 -3.25 1.93 -6.08
CA SER A 29 -1.88 1.75 -5.63
C SER A 29 -0.91 1.85 -6.81
N ARG A 30 0.25 2.45 -6.55
CA ARG A 30 1.35 2.57 -7.51
C ARG A 30 2.66 2.25 -6.81
N GLY A 31 3.63 1.79 -7.57
CA GLY A 31 4.86 1.28 -7.00
C GLY A 31 5.85 0.87 -8.06
N ALA A 32 7.03 0.53 -7.58
CA ALA A 32 8.15 0.05 -8.36
C ALA A 32 8.89 -1.03 -7.58
N GLY A 33 9.75 -1.76 -8.27
CA GLY A 33 10.53 -2.83 -7.67
C GLY A 33 11.38 -3.51 -8.71
N PHE A 34 12.19 -4.44 -8.25
CA PHE A 34 12.99 -5.31 -9.10
C PHE A 34 12.92 -6.72 -8.54
N TYR A 35 13.23 -7.69 -9.39
CA TYR A 35 13.35 -9.06 -8.96
C TYR A 35 14.45 -9.77 -9.73
N THR A 36 15.08 -10.73 -9.07
CA THR A 36 16.13 -11.56 -9.63
C THR A 36 15.69 -13.01 -9.57
N LEU A 37 15.76 -13.69 -10.72
CA LEU A 37 15.55 -15.12 -10.80
C LEU A 37 16.87 -15.85 -10.69
N PHE A 38 16.88 -16.93 -9.93
CA PHE A 38 17.99 -17.87 -9.80
C PHE A 38 17.51 -19.24 -10.33
N PRO A 39 17.53 -19.47 -11.66
CA PRO A 39 16.86 -20.62 -12.27
C PRO A 39 17.38 -21.97 -11.76
N LYS A 40 18.69 -22.07 -11.50
CA LYS A 40 19.34 -23.31 -11.03
C LYS A 40 18.77 -23.83 -9.71
N VAL A 41 18.33 -22.93 -8.84
CA VAL A 41 17.77 -23.26 -7.51
C VAL A 41 16.27 -22.95 -7.43
N ARG A 42 15.63 -22.59 -8.54
CA ARG A 42 14.21 -22.20 -8.64
C ARG A 42 13.81 -21.13 -7.61
N LEU A 43 14.71 -20.21 -7.30
CA LEU A 43 14.48 -19.13 -6.34
C LEU A 43 14.24 -17.81 -7.08
N ALA A 44 13.41 -16.95 -6.51
CA ALA A 44 13.24 -15.56 -6.89
C ALA A 44 13.42 -14.68 -5.67
N SER A 45 14.20 -13.61 -5.79
CA SER A 45 14.27 -12.55 -4.79
C SER A 45 13.62 -11.30 -5.36
N MET A 46 12.77 -10.64 -4.58
CA MET A 46 11.94 -9.51 -5.02
C MET A 46 12.06 -8.38 -4.01
N PHE A 47 12.33 -7.18 -4.48
CA PHE A 47 12.16 -5.95 -3.71
C PHE A 47 10.96 -5.17 -4.25
N THR A 48 10.12 -4.66 -3.36
CA THR A 48 8.93 -3.90 -3.73
C THR A 48 8.78 -2.65 -2.91
N PHE A 49 8.42 -1.56 -3.58
CA PHE A 49 7.94 -0.32 -3.01
C PHE A 49 6.55 -0.04 -3.55
N SER A 50 5.58 0.27 -2.68
CA SER A 50 4.25 0.69 -3.11
C SER A 50 3.66 1.79 -2.23
N THR A 51 2.82 2.61 -2.83
CA THR A 51 2.04 3.63 -2.14
C THR A 51 0.60 3.63 -2.65
N PHE A 52 -0.32 3.90 -1.74
CA PHE A 52 -1.72 4.17 -2.05
C PHE A 52 -2.18 5.39 -1.24
N SER A 53 -3.20 6.08 -1.74
CA SER A 53 -3.83 7.18 -1.03
C SER A 53 -5.30 7.29 -1.39
N GLY A 54 -6.09 7.94 -0.54
CA GLY A 54 -7.47 8.30 -0.83
C GLY A 54 -7.87 9.53 -0.05
N THR A 55 -8.72 10.35 -0.66
CA THR A 55 -9.35 11.50 -0.03
C THR A 55 -10.86 11.31 -0.10
N ARG A 56 -11.56 11.70 0.96
CA ARG A 56 -13.01 11.79 1.00
C ARG A 56 -13.39 13.17 1.50
N ASN A 57 -14.23 13.87 0.72
CA ASN A 57 -14.74 15.19 1.04
C ASN A 57 -16.26 15.13 1.08
N GLU A 58 -16.87 15.78 2.07
CA GLU A 58 -18.33 15.88 2.20
C GLU A 58 -18.66 17.21 2.89
N GLY A 59 -19.24 18.16 2.15
CA GLY A 59 -19.40 19.53 2.62
C GLY A 59 -18.06 20.16 3.03
N ASN A 60 -17.97 20.61 4.28
CA ASN A 60 -16.73 21.15 4.86
C ASN A 60 -15.82 20.08 5.48
N ALA A 61 -16.23 18.80 5.56
CA ALA A 61 -15.39 17.76 6.14
C ALA A 61 -14.44 17.16 5.09
N SER A 62 -13.20 16.87 5.49
CA SER A 62 -12.19 16.26 4.61
C SER A 62 -11.32 15.28 5.37
N ASN A 63 -11.29 14.04 4.89
CA ASN A 63 -10.48 12.97 5.43
C ASN A 63 -9.55 12.41 4.36
N TRP A 64 -8.30 12.17 4.74
CA TRP A 64 -7.26 11.67 3.87
C TRP A 64 -6.55 10.48 4.50
N LEU A 65 -6.26 9.48 3.68
CA LEU A 65 -5.55 8.26 4.05
C LEU A 65 -4.40 8.04 3.08
N ARG A 66 -3.25 7.60 3.60
CA ARG A 66 -2.11 7.16 2.79
C ARG A 66 -1.39 5.99 3.44
N GLY A 67 -1.00 5.04 2.60
CA GLY A 67 -0.04 4.02 2.96
C GLY A 67 1.16 4.06 2.02
N THR A 68 2.33 3.81 2.58
CA THR A 68 3.56 3.50 1.85
C THR A 68 4.12 2.21 2.44
N SER A 69 4.64 1.34 1.60
CA SER A 69 5.31 0.11 2.04
C SER A 69 6.56 -0.15 1.21
N ALA A 70 7.57 -0.71 1.85
CA ALA A 70 8.80 -1.15 1.21
C ALA A 70 9.26 -2.46 1.85
N GLY A 71 9.78 -3.39 1.06
CA GLY A 71 10.37 -4.59 1.62
C GLY A 71 10.71 -5.65 0.59
N THR A 72 11.05 -6.82 1.12
CA THR A 72 11.65 -7.90 0.36
C THR A 72 10.83 -9.17 0.52
N THR A 73 10.65 -9.89 -0.58
CA THR A 73 10.04 -11.21 -0.60
C THR A 73 10.92 -12.21 -1.33
N LEU A 74 10.86 -13.46 -0.88
CA LEU A 74 11.45 -14.61 -1.53
C LEU A 74 10.33 -15.44 -2.13
N GLY A 75 10.55 -15.98 -3.32
CA GLY A 75 9.59 -16.81 -4.01
C GLY A 75 10.20 -18.04 -4.65
N VAL A 76 9.36 -19.02 -4.92
CA VAL A 76 9.75 -20.25 -5.60
C VAL A 76 9.24 -20.19 -7.02
N SER A 77 10.15 -20.32 -8.00
CA SER A 77 9.82 -20.36 -9.43
C SER A 77 9.23 -21.73 -9.79
N VAL A 78 7.91 -21.86 -9.69
CA VAL A 78 7.17 -23.09 -9.99
C VAL A 78 7.10 -23.35 -11.49
N LEU A 79 6.87 -22.30 -12.27
CA LEU A 79 6.90 -22.34 -13.73
C LEU A 79 7.83 -21.24 -14.22
N ASN A 80 8.82 -21.61 -15.04
CA ASN A 80 9.68 -20.67 -15.76
C ASN A 80 10.16 -21.32 -17.05
N ASN A 81 9.33 -21.26 -18.09
CA ASN A 81 9.60 -21.85 -19.39
C ASN A 81 10.17 -20.84 -20.40
N GLY A 82 10.79 -19.75 -19.91
CA GLY A 82 11.31 -18.66 -20.73
C GLY A 82 10.25 -17.77 -21.39
N LYS A 83 8.96 -18.09 -21.23
CA LYS A 83 7.82 -17.30 -21.72
C LYS A 83 6.88 -16.85 -20.60
N LEU A 84 6.66 -17.72 -19.63
CA LEU A 84 5.73 -17.56 -18.53
C LEU A 84 6.41 -17.88 -17.21
N GLN A 85 6.16 -17.03 -16.22
CA GLN A 85 6.71 -17.12 -14.87
C GLN A 85 5.57 -17.19 -13.86
N LEU A 86 5.61 -18.21 -12.99
CA LEU A 86 4.71 -18.35 -11.85
C LEU A 86 5.53 -18.48 -10.57
N ILE A 87 5.39 -17.50 -9.69
CA ILE A 87 6.21 -17.36 -8.49
C ILE A 87 5.29 -17.07 -7.29
N PRO A 88 4.87 -18.10 -6.53
CA PRO A 88 4.42 -17.90 -5.16
C PRO A 88 5.55 -17.29 -4.33
N TYR A 89 5.24 -16.33 -3.46
CA TYR A 89 6.23 -15.65 -2.62
C TYR A 89 5.74 -15.38 -1.21
N GLY A 90 6.71 -15.19 -0.31
CA GLY A 90 6.54 -14.80 1.08
C GLY A 90 7.69 -13.89 1.52
N GLY A 91 7.43 -12.96 2.44
CA GLY A 91 8.48 -12.13 3.00
C GLY A 91 7.96 -11.08 3.95
N VAL A 92 8.76 -10.03 4.15
CA VAL A 92 8.50 -8.99 5.13
C VAL A 92 8.57 -7.63 4.45
N VAL A 93 7.59 -6.79 4.77
CA VAL A 93 7.54 -5.40 4.35
C VAL A 93 7.38 -4.51 5.56
N TYR A 94 7.98 -3.34 5.51
CA TYR A 94 7.72 -2.26 6.43
C TYR A 94 6.69 -1.32 5.83
N SER A 95 5.75 -0.84 6.65
CA SER A 95 4.73 0.11 6.21
C SER A 95 4.74 1.38 7.05
N TRP A 96 4.61 2.51 6.34
CA TRP A 96 4.25 3.81 6.87
C TRP A 96 2.81 4.11 6.49
N PHE A 97 1.94 4.11 7.48
CA PHE A 97 0.52 4.41 7.33
C PHE A 97 0.20 5.74 8.00
N GLY A 98 -0.66 6.54 7.37
CA GLY A 98 -1.01 7.85 7.89
C GLY A 98 -2.42 8.25 7.49
N MET A 99 -3.08 8.93 8.42
CA MET A 99 -4.37 9.55 8.19
C MET A 99 -4.36 11.01 8.62
N ARG A 100 -5.19 11.80 7.95
CA ARG A 100 -5.57 13.14 8.39
C ARG A 100 -7.08 13.21 8.39
N VAL A 101 -7.65 13.67 9.49
CA VAL A 101 -9.10 13.88 9.62
C VAL A 101 -9.37 15.33 9.93
N ALA A 102 -10.40 15.89 9.31
CA ALA A 102 -10.85 17.26 9.53
C ALA A 102 -12.38 17.32 9.51
N SER A 103 -12.98 17.76 10.62
CA SER A 103 -14.44 17.90 10.74
C SER A 103 -14.99 19.14 10.03
N SER A 104 -14.16 20.16 9.83
CA SER A 104 -14.52 21.38 9.09
C SER A 104 -13.27 22.05 8.52
N VAL A 105 -13.27 22.24 7.20
CA VAL A 105 -12.33 23.03 6.41
C VAL A 105 -13.20 23.90 5.49
N PRO A 106 -13.65 25.08 5.97
CA PRO A 106 -14.49 25.96 5.17
C PRO A 106 -13.76 26.34 3.87
N GLY A 107 -14.46 26.25 2.74
CA GLY A 107 -13.95 26.75 1.47
C GLY A 107 -13.52 28.22 1.60
N ASN A 108 -12.40 28.60 0.99
CA ASN A 108 -11.83 29.95 1.04
C ASN A 108 -11.33 30.43 2.43
N THR A 109 -11.07 29.52 3.38
CA THR A 109 -10.36 29.89 4.61
C THR A 109 -8.96 30.44 4.26
N PRO A 110 -8.62 31.70 4.62
CA PRO A 110 -7.29 32.24 4.38
C PRO A 110 -6.25 31.47 5.22
N PHE A 111 -5.01 31.42 4.77
CA PHE A 111 -3.93 30.68 5.45
C PHE A 111 -3.80 31.04 6.94
N THR A 112 -3.90 32.33 7.29
CA THR A 112 -3.90 32.80 8.68
C THR A 112 -5.10 32.31 9.48
N GLY A 113 -6.28 32.23 8.85
CA GLY A 113 -7.50 31.66 9.41
C GLY A 113 -7.42 30.14 9.59
N TYR A 114 -6.65 29.45 8.75
CA TYR A 114 -6.35 28.02 8.91
C TYR A 114 -5.47 27.76 10.14
N LEU A 115 -4.45 28.60 10.37
CA LEU A 115 -3.53 28.45 11.51
C LEU A 115 -4.15 28.83 12.87
N SER A 116 -5.11 29.75 12.85
CA SER A 116 -5.77 30.27 14.06
C SER A 116 -7.17 29.71 14.31
N GLY A 117 -7.70 28.95 13.35
CA GLY A 117 -9.06 28.42 13.39
C GLY A 117 -9.22 27.21 14.30
N PRO A 118 -10.41 26.99 14.89
CA PRO A 118 -10.70 25.86 15.77
C PRO A 118 -10.90 24.54 14.99
N SER A 119 -10.45 24.45 13.74
CA SER A 119 -10.66 23.25 12.91
C SER A 119 -9.92 22.08 13.53
N ASN A 120 -10.67 21.08 14.01
CA ASN A 120 -10.16 19.82 14.56
C ASN A 120 -9.49 19.00 13.44
N GLN A 121 -8.24 19.36 13.14
CA GLN A 121 -7.40 18.67 12.20
C GLN A 121 -6.44 17.79 12.98
N HIS A 122 -6.62 16.48 12.82
CA HIS A 122 -5.77 15.51 13.48
C HIS A 122 -5.00 14.74 12.44
N HIS A 123 -3.67 14.75 12.58
CA HIS A 123 -2.81 13.83 11.87
C HIS A 123 -2.38 12.72 12.82
N VAL A 124 -2.61 11.49 12.38
CA VAL A 124 -2.13 10.30 13.10
C VAL A 124 -1.43 9.41 12.09
N SER A 125 -0.29 8.85 12.51
CA SER A 125 0.49 7.90 11.74
C SER A 125 0.69 6.61 12.51
N ALA A 126 0.95 5.55 11.78
CA ALA A 126 1.22 4.23 12.30
C ALA A 126 2.29 3.57 11.44
N ASN A 127 3.29 2.98 12.07
CA ASN A 127 4.30 2.21 11.38
C ASN A 127 4.32 0.77 11.90
N GLN A 128 4.59 -0.17 11.01
CA GLN A 128 4.63 -1.59 11.38
C GLN A 128 5.36 -2.45 10.35
N PHE A 129 5.83 -3.61 10.81
CA PHE A 129 6.21 -4.72 9.93
C PHE A 129 4.97 -5.55 9.58
N MET A 130 4.92 -6.00 8.34
CA MET A 130 3.87 -6.87 7.83
C MET A 130 4.53 -8.03 7.08
N ALA A 131 3.97 -9.22 7.20
CA ALA A 131 4.27 -10.28 6.29
C ALA A 131 3.55 -10.04 4.96
N ASN A 132 4.20 -10.38 3.86
CA ASN A 132 3.63 -10.27 2.52
C ASN A 132 3.67 -11.64 1.86
N PHE A 133 2.50 -12.17 1.52
CA PHE A 133 2.38 -13.42 0.78
C PHE A 133 1.55 -13.20 -0.46
N GLY A 134 1.87 -13.91 -1.54
CA GLY A 134 1.10 -13.79 -2.75
C GLY A 134 1.66 -14.56 -3.92
N LEU A 135 1.19 -14.17 -5.09
CA LEU A 135 1.49 -14.81 -6.35
C LEU A 135 1.90 -13.76 -7.38
N HIS A 136 3.01 -14.03 -8.05
CA HIS A 136 3.49 -13.27 -9.19
C HIS A 136 3.36 -14.12 -10.44
N LEU A 137 2.62 -13.62 -11.42
CA LEU A 137 2.42 -14.20 -12.73
C LEU A 137 2.90 -13.20 -13.78
N ALA A 138 3.91 -13.54 -14.56
CA ALA A 138 4.44 -12.64 -15.58
C ALA A 138 4.77 -13.36 -16.88
N LYS A 139 4.67 -12.63 -17.98
CA LYS A 139 5.01 -13.08 -19.33
C LYS A 139 6.10 -12.20 -19.91
N THR A 140 7.10 -12.85 -20.48
CA THR A 140 8.19 -12.23 -21.25
C THR A 140 8.78 -13.30 -22.16
N PRO A 141 9.09 -13.05 -23.44
CA PRO A 141 8.93 -11.79 -24.15
C PRO A 141 7.46 -11.52 -24.56
N LEU A 142 7.14 -10.26 -24.89
CA LEU A 142 5.82 -9.84 -25.39
C LEU A 142 5.77 -9.63 -26.90
N GLY A 143 6.91 -9.67 -27.57
CA GLY A 143 7.01 -9.54 -29.03
C GLY A 143 8.41 -9.86 -29.55
N ASN A 144 8.57 -9.82 -30.87
CA ASN A 144 9.83 -10.18 -31.53
C ASN A 144 10.78 -9.00 -31.72
N SER A 145 10.32 -7.76 -31.52
CA SER A 145 11.18 -6.57 -31.58
C SER A 145 12.19 -6.55 -30.42
N ALA A 146 13.28 -5.80 -30.55
CA ALA A 146 14.31 -5.70 -29.50
C ALA A 146 13.71 -5.31 -28.13
N ILE A 147 12.80 -4.33 -28.10
CA ILE A 147 12.08 -3.94 -26.88
C ILE A 147 11.06 -5.01 -26.45
N GLY A 148 10.36 -5.63 -27.41
CA GLY A 148 9.39 -6.70 -27.15
C GLY A 148 10.01 -7.93 -26.49
N GLN A 149 11.29 -8.19 -26.77
CA GLN A 149 12.05 -9.27 -26.15
C GLN A 149 12.40 -8.99 -24.68
N GLN A 150 12.49 -7.72 -24.29
CA GLN A 150 12.83 -7.30 -22.93
C GLN A 150 11.59 -6.96 -22.10
N LEU A 151 10.45 -6.70 -22.72
CA LEU A 151 9.24 -6.32 -21.99
C LEU A 151 8.68 -7.47 -21.14
N ILE A 152 8.29 -7.12 -19.92
CA ILE A 152 7.62 -7.99 -18.96
C ILE A 152 6.23 -7.40 -18.69
N LEU A 153 5.19 -8.21 -18.86
CA LEU A 153 3.82 -7.88 -18.45
C LEU A 153 3.33 -8.95 -17.49
N GLY A 154 2.76 -8.54 -16.37
CA GLY A 154 2.29 -9.51 -15.37
C GLY A 154 1.30 -8.95 -14.39
N PHE A 155 0.81 -9.84 -13.55
CA PHE A 155 -0.01 -9.53 -12.40
C PHE A 155 0.67 -10.03 -11.13
N ARG A 156 0.59 -9.22 -10.08
CA ARG A 156 0.97 -9.61 -8.72
C ARG A 156 -0.22 -9.40 -7.81
N GLY A 157 -0.70 -10.46 -7.20
CA GLY A 157 -1.74 -10.42 -6.19
C GLY A 157 -1.19 -10.93 -4.86
N GLY A 158 -1.65 -10.36 -3.75
CA GLY A 158 -1.19 -10.81 -2.44
C GLY A 158 -2.00 -10.24 -1.29
N TYR A 159 -1.53 -10.54 -0.09
CA TYR A 159 -2.11 -10.10 1.16
C TYR A 159 -0.99 -9.66 2.11
N TYR A 160 -1.16 -8.47 2.68
CA TYR A 160 -0.31 -7.94 3.73
C TYR A 160 -0.90 -8.27 5.11
N LEU A 161 -0.21 -9.09 5.89
CA LEU A 161 -0.62 -9.46 7.24
C LEU A 161 0.23 -8.71 8.28
N PRO A 162 -0.35 -7.87 9.14
CA PRO A 162 0.39 -7.22 10.23
C PRO A 162 1.06 -8.25 11.16
N LEU A 163 2.34 -8.07 11.50
CA LEU A 163 3.11 -9.00 12.34
C LEU A 163 3.12 -8.64 13.83
N GLY A 164 2.46 -7.54 14.20
CA GLY A 164 2.43 -7.06 15.58
C GLY A 164 1.45 -5.90 15.73
N ALA A 165 1.44 -5.33 16.93
CA ALA A 165 0.59 -4.20 17.23
C ALA A 165 1.00 -2.96 16.45
N THR A 166 -0.01 -2.22 15.99
CA THR A 166 0.15 -0.95 15.28
C THR A 166 0.62 0.15 16.24
N ALA A 167 1.81 0.72 16.00
CA ALA A 167 2.36 1.78 16.83
C ALA A 167 1.85 3.16 16.38
N TRP A 168 0.70 3.58 16.92
CA TRP A 168 0.06 4.86 16.59
C TRP A 168 0.76 6.06 17.23
N LYS A 169 0.91 7.14 16.46
CA LYS A 169 1.56 8.38 16.88
C LYS A 169 0.87 9.61 16.32
N THR A 170 0.91 10.72 17.06
CA THR A 170 0.58 12.06 16.58
C THR A 170 1.74 13.00 16.93
N ASN A 171 2.26 13.74 15.95
CA ASN A 171 3.42 14.64 16.14
C ASN A 171 4.59 13.97 16.90
N ASP A 172 4.93 12.73 16.51
CA ASP A 172 5.92 11.85 17.15
C ASP A 172 5.63 11.42 18.60
N ALA A 173 4.56 11.93 19.23
CA ALA A 173 4.07 11.45 20.50
C ALA A 173 3.29 10.15 20.33
N PRO A 174 3.60 9.09 21.11
CA PRO A 174 2.86 7.83 21.04
C PRO A 174 1.45 8.00 21.58
N LEU A 175 0.47 7.42 20.88
CA LEU A 175 -0.89 7.29 21.37
C LEU A 175 -1.03 5.99 22.16
N ARG A 176 -1.71 6.08 23.31
CA ARG A 176 -2.15 4.90 24.05
C ARG A 176 -3.44 4.42 23.42
N GLU A 177 -3.50 3.12 23.14
CA GLU A 177 -4.64 2.48 22.49
C GLU A 177 -4.85 3.01 21.05
N GLY A 178 -5.36 2.14 20.20
CA GLY A 178 -5.54 2.43 18.79
C GLY A 178 -6.04 1.18 18.08
N PRO A 179 -6.75 1.34 16.96
CA PRO A 179 -7.30 0.18 16.29
C PRO A 179 -6.17 -0.72 15.78
N ALA A 180 -6.39 -2.03 15.82
CA ALA A 180 -5.46 -3.01 15.26
C ALA A 180 -5.34 -2.86 13.74
N SER A 181 -6.35 -2.27 13.10
CA SER A 181 -6.37 -1.94 11.68
C SER A 181 -5.15 -1.13 11.24
N SER A 182 -4.61 -1.49 10.08
CA SER A 182 -3.39 -0.92 9.51
C SER A 182 -3.42 -0.95 7.97
N ALA A 183 -2.29 -0.67 7.31
CA ALA A 183 -2.12 -0.81 5.86
C ALA A 183 -2.20 -2.26 5.33
N GLY A 184 -2.41 -3.25 6.22
CA GLY A 184 -2.61 -4.66 5.88
C GLY A 184 -3.86 -4.91 5.07
N GLY A 185 -3.92 -6.00 4.31
CA GLY A 185 -5.05 -6.36 3.46
C GLY A 185 -4.67 -6.83 2.05
N LEU A 186 -5.68 -7.06 1.22
CA LEU A 186 -5.52 -7.58 -0.14
C LEU A 186 -4.96 -6.52 -1.10
N TYR A 187 -4.20 -6.96 -2.08
CA TYR A 187 -3.82 -6.13 -3.21
C TYR A 187 -3.72 -6.91 -4.51
N VAL A 188 -3.90 -6.19 -5.62
CA VAL A 188 -3.63 -6.69 -6.97
C VAL A 188 -2.95 -5.59 -7.77
N GLN A 189 -1.89 -5.94 -8.50
CA GLN A 189 -1.06 -5.02 -9.25
C GLN A 189 -0.77 -5.56 -10.63
N LEU A 190 -0.99 -4.74 -11.64
CA LEU A 190 -0.38 -4.86 -12.96
C LEU A 190 1.10 -4.46 -12.89
N ILE A 191 1.93 -5.28 -13.50
CA ILE A 191 3.37 -5.12 -13.61
C ILE A 191 3.69 -4.86 -15.07
N VAL A 192 4.41 -3.78 -15.33
CA VAL A 192 5.07 -3.51 -16.59
C VAL A 192 6.54 -3.28 -16.24
N GLY A 193 7.43 -4.04 -16.86
CA GLY A 193 8.86 -4.00 -16.55
C GLY A 193 9.73 -4.32 -17.75
N LEU A 194 11.04 -4.25 -17.53
CA LEU A 194 12.07 -4.59 -18.50
C LEU A 194 13.00 -5.64 -17.89
N LEU A 195 13.35 -6.65 -18.68
CA LEU A 195 14.41 -7.58 -18.39
C LEU A 195 15.75 -6.86 -18.59
N GLN A 196 16.62 -6.93 -17.58
CA GLN A 196 18.01 -6.46 -17.65
C GLN A 196 18.96 -7.64 -17.52
#